data_AF-A0A151Z4I6-F1
#
_entry.id   AF-A0A151Z4I6-F1
#
_cell.length_a   1.000
_cell.length_b   1.000
_cell.length_c   1.000
_cell.angle_alpha   90.00
_cell.angle_beta   90.00
_cell.angle_gamma   90.00
#
_symmetry.space_group_name_H-M   'P 1'
#
loop_
_entity.id
_entity.type
_entity.pdbx_description
1 polymer ?
#
loop_
_entity_poly.entity_id
_entity_poly.type
_entity_poly.pdbx_seq_one_letter_code
_entity_poly.pdbx_strand_id
1 'polypeptide(L)'
;MDEEIERNSAELKLERLKYAKLVLEEGIKPDDQYCIYYDVTYREHNAVRRHARSIIGTPAVVPKAHRGIYFNKDPSTFKKKSKDKTKPEKHPENTQDEDTEESENEANPPQETDFTEKGDSNSVAFCLAISNKKVILGWTQFRRFNSSDFHAFFQAVLNKLEKDHPGVSFCFTGDNEGIYREGLDLLTTDKYKHHKYVPNPRYAPFLNPIEYVFNQLKLHMNGQQLKTPGDTLRSLQASMKTIQPENLDNYYKTAKAFLYKCLQSEDIHSWRIKIDEKTPCPNSVDQKWDIKHKMVYSTEKLCMNKGICRGTVDHPIKPSKQIIIVNGNKKSLFEEENEESISKKDDVLMDQIETNNNINNINTTTTSTTTQLTNNSLSFTNSNLNNNKHHNILNSIKGVNHKELFQSRLKANLENQKAMRRNAIQFQREHSLSLFNQQQTPPPPTTTTNITTNLISQLLDKLTHHKNTLLSNLKIDEQEADDDYRINFTIPDDMMKDLTKYFNEGLLNDKYQVIRRSTPSEEFSNCHLSVFENDEVYKLIDFNTESIVVLYQDGYNYNNIKIGVVFNHCVSPFDSTNDQLDD
;
A
#
# COMPACT_ATOMS: atom_id res chain seq x y z
N MET A 1 -15.15 -0.12 -4.76
CA MET A 1 -15.58 -1.40 -5.35
C MET A 1 -15.34 -1.37 -6.86
N ASP A 2 -15.79 -0.32 -7.56
CA ASP A 2 -15.61 -0.19 -9.02
C ASP A 2 -14.15 -0.23 -9.52
N GLU A 3 -13.22 0.48 -8.86
CA GLU A 3 -11.79 0.42 -9.24
C GLU A 3 -11.17 -0.99 -9.08
N GLU A 4 -11.71 -1.82 -8.18
CA GLU A 4 -11.20 -3.18 -7.95
C GLU A 4 -11.70 -4.14 -9.01
N ILE A 5 -12.96 -3.97 -9.42
CA ILE A 5 -13.57 -4.67 -10.55
C ILE A 5 -12.79 -4.32 -11.82
N GLU A 6 -12.49 -3.04 -12.03
CA GLU A 6 -11.71 -2.57 -13.18
C GLU A 6 -10.28 -3.15 -13.17
N ARG A 7 -9.59 -3.14 -12.03
CA ARG A 7 -8.24 -3.72 -11.90
C ARG A 7 -8.18 -5.22 -12.14
N ASN A 8 -9.29 -5.93 -12.03
CA ASN A 8 -9.34 -7.38 -12.26
C ASN A 8 -10.12 -7.76 -13.52
N SER A 9 -10.29 -6.82 -14.45
CA SER A 9 -10.84 -7.11 -15.78
C SER A 9 -10.03 -8.21 -16.48
N ALA A 10 -10.71 -8.97 -17.34
CA ALA A 10 -10.09 -10.07 -18.09
C ALA A 10 -8.90 -9.58 -18.93
N GLU A 11 -9.01 -8.39 -19.52
CA GLU A 11 -7.97 -7.77 -20.34
C GLU A 11 -6.72 -7.45 -19.51
N LEU A 12 -6.89 -6.83 -18.32
CA LEU A 12 -5.75 -6.50 -17.46
C LEU A 12 -5.12 -7.75 -16.84
N LYS A 13 -5.91 -8.78 -16.52
CA LYS A 13 -5.37 -10.08 -16.10
C LYS A 13 -4.55 -10.74 -17.20
N LEU A 14 -5.05 -10.74 -18.44
CA LEU A 14 -4.31 -11.28 -19.58
C LEU A 14 -3.01 -10.50 -19.83
N GLU A 15 -3.05 -9.16 -19.73
CA GLU A 15 -1.85 -8.30 -19.83
C GLU A 15 -0.79 -8.69 -18.79
N ARG A 16 -1.21 -8.86 -17.53
CA ARG A 16 -0.33 -9.29 -16.42
C ARG A 16 0.19 -10.72 -16.59
N LEU A 17 -0.64 -11.64 -17.10
CA LEU A 17 -0.23 -13.01 -17.39
C LEU A 17 0.87 -13.03 -18.45
N LYS A 18 0.65 -12.35 -19.57
CA LYS A 18 1.64 -12.24 -20.66
C LYS A 18 2.95 -11.61 -20.15
N TYR A 19 2.85 -10.55 -19.35
CA TYR A 19 4.02 -9.94 -18.70
C TYR A 19 4.74 -10.92 -17.75
N ALA A 20 4.00 -11.68 -16.92
CA ALA A 20 4.58 -12.64 -16.00
C ALA A 20 5.31 -13.78 -16.74
N LYS A 21 4.75 -14.29 -17.84
CA LYS A 21 5.42 -15.29 -18.71
C LYS A 21 6.71 -14.74 -19.30
N LEU A 22 6.65 -13.53 -19.88
CA LEU A 22 7.82 -12.87 -20.45
C LEU A 22 8.95 -12.69 -19.41
N VAL A 23 8.60 -12.33 -18.17
CA VAL A 23 9.58 -12.12 -17.10
C VAL A 23 10.10 -13.43 -16.51
N LEU A 24 9.22 -14.38 -16.19
CA LEU A 24 9.57 -15.59 -15.43
C LEU A 24 9.99 -16.77 -16.33
N GLU A 25 9.32 -16.97 -17.47
CA GLU A 25 9.55 -18.12 -18.35
C GLU A 25 10.59 -17.80 -19.42
N GLU A 26 10.50 -16.63 -20.06
CA GLU A 26 11.46 -16.22 -21.09
C GLU A 26 12.75 -15.59 -20.50
N GLY A 27 12.75 -15.28 -19.20
CA GLY A 27 13.90 -14.71 -18.51
C GLY A 27 14.34 -13.38 -19.10
N ILE A 28 13.40 -12.56 -19.62
CA ILE A 28 13.77 -11.28 -20.26
C ILE A 28 14.46 -10.34 -19.26
N LYS A 29 14.04 -10.44 -17.99
CA LYS A 29 14.66 -9.76 -16.86
C LYS A 29 15.84 -10.60 -16.38
N PRO A 30 17.07 -10.04 -16.35
CA PRO A 30 18.22 -10.69 -15.76
C PRO A 30 18.03 -10.87 -14.25
N ASP A 31 19.02 -11.47 -13.58
CA ASP A 31 19.04 -11.57 -12.12
C ASP A 31 18.61 -10.26 -11.44
N ASP A 32 17.94 -10.42 -10.31
CA ASP A 32 17.27 -9.36 -9.56
C ASP A 32 18.15 -8.11 -9.32
N GLN A 33 19.48 -8.28 -9.24
CA GLN A 33 20.46 -7.20 -9.06
C GLN A 33 20.75 -6.33 -10.29
N TYR A 34 20.38 -6.79 -11.48
CA TYR A 34 20.54 -6.06 -12.74
C TYR A 34 19.21 -5.47 -13.25
N CYS A 35 18.16 -5.54 -12.46
CA CYS A 35 16.90 -4.86 -12.71
C CYS A 35 16.87 -3.50 -12.02
N ILE A 36 16.64 -2.44 -12.80
CA ILE A 36 16.52 -1.06 -12.32
C ILE A 36 15.06 -0.62 -12.43
N TYR A 37 14.46 -0.34 -11.28
CA TYR A 37 13.11 0.15 -11.14
C TYR A 37 13.14 1.66 -11.01
N TYR A 38 12.33 2.38 -11.79
CA TYR A 38 12.21 3.83 -11.67
C TYR A 38 10.75 4.25 -11.69
N ASP A 39 10.46 5.38 -11.04
CA ASP A 39 9.16 6.02 -11.08
C ASP A 39 9.22 7.44 -10.47
N VAL A 40 8.14 8.20 -10.65
CA VAL A 40 7.94 9.56 -10.11
C VAL A 40 6.76 9.57 -9.15
N THR A 41 6.98 10.09 -7.94
CA THR A 41 5.91 10.36 -6.99
C THR A 41 5.84 11.84 -6.63
N TYR A 42 4.69 12.26 -6.11
CA TYR A 42 4.42 13.65 -5.73
C TYR A 42 4.02 13.71 -4.26
N ARG A 43 4.55 14.71 -3.55
CA ARG A 43 4.15 14.99 -2.17
C ARG A 43 3.80 16.47 -2.02
N GLU A 44 2.56 16.74 -1.66
CA GLU A 44 2.11 18.09 -1.33
C GLU A 44 2.72 18.53 0.01
N HIS A 45 3.26 19.75 0.04
CA HIS A 45 3.53 20.46 1.29
C HIS A 45 2.24 21.18 1.70
N ASN A 46 1.87 21.14 2.98
CA ASN A 46 0.51 21.42 3.47
C ASN A 46 -0.53 20.32 3.23
N ALA A 47 -0.16 19.04 3.35
CA ALA A 47 -1.13 18.00 3.76
C ALA A 47 -1.65 18.20 5.21
N VAL A 48 -1.41 19.39 5.80
CA VAL A 48 -2.18 19.92 6.91
C VAL A 48 -3.62 19.96 6.44
N ARG A 49 -4.40 18.99 6.94
CA ARG A 49 -5.81 19.13 7.29
C ARG A 49 -6.26 20.56 6.98
N ARG A 50 -6.98 20.79 5.88
CA ARG A 50 -7.56 22.11 5.60
C ARG A 50 -8.18 22.57 6.92
N HIS A 51 -7.52 23.51 7.60
CA HIS A 51 -8.03 24.02 8.85
C HIS A 51 -9.28 24.78 8.41
N ALA A 52 -10.44 24.12 8.51
CA ALA A 52 -11.65 24.84 8.80
C ALA A 52 -11.27 25.75 9.97
N ARG A 53 -11.27 27.06 9.76
CA ARG A 53 -10.95 28.00 10.84
C ARG A 53 -11.92 27.64 11.96
N SER A 54 -11.41 27.21 13.11
CA SER A 54 -12.31 27.13 14.25
C SER A 54 -12.68 28.55 14.64
N ILE A 55 -13.94 28.70 15.03
CA ILE A 55 -14.37 29.88 15.76
C ILE A 55 -13.57 29.90 17.07
N ILE A 56 -13.09 31.09 17.47
CA ILE A 56 -12.30 31.28 18.69
C ILE A 56 -12.96 30.53 19.86
N GLY A 57 -12.20 29.64 20.51
CA GLY A 57 -12.66 28.87 21.66
C GLY A 57 -13.15 27.44 21.37
N THR A 58 -13.11 26.96 20.11
CA THR A 58 -13.42 25.54 19.79
C THR A 58 -12.28 24.84 19.05
N PRO A 59 -12.04 23.54 19.28
CA PRO A 59 -11.14 22.76 18.44
C PRO A 59 -11.72 22.65 17.03
N ALA A 60 -10.90 22.94 16.00
CA ALA A 60 -11.30 22.74 14.61
C ALA A 60 -11.53 21.25 14.35
N VAL A 61 -12.80 20.82 14.26
CA VAL A 61 -13.16 19.49 13.80
C VAL A 61 -12.92 19.46 12.30
N VAL A 62 -11.82 18.82 11.90
CA VAL A 62 -11.56 18.52 10.50
C VAL A 62 -12.31 17.23 10.20
N PRO A 63 -13.40 17.25 9.40
CA PRO A 63 -14.00 16.00 8.97
C PRO A 63 -12.90 15.17 8.32
N LYS A 64 -12.74 13.90 8.73
CA LYS A 64 -11.84 12.95 8.08
C LYS A 64 -12.08 13.11 6.58
N ALA A 65 -11.08 13.64 5.85
CA ALA A 65 -11.18 13.72 4.42
C ALA A 65 -11.41 12.28 3.94
N HIS A 66 -12.62 12.01 3.45
CA HIS A 66 -12.87 10.80 2.70
C HIS A 66 -11.73 10.69 1.70
N ARG A 67 -11.07 9.54 1.63
CA ARG A 67 -10.16 9.18 0.53
C ARG A 67 -10.95 8.99 -0.78
N GLY A 68 -11.87 9.88 -1.07
CA GLY A 68 -12.56 10.02 -2.34
C GLY A 68 -12.06 11.31 -2.97
N ILE A 69 -11.37 11.17 -4.11
CA ILE A 69 -11.28 12.26 -5.07
C ILE A 69 -12.72 12.56 -5.47
N TYR A 70 -13.28 13.66 -4.98
CA TYR A 70 -14.60 14.11 -5.41
C TYR A 70 -14.46 14.58 -6.86
N PHE A 71 -15.02 13.81 -7.78
CA PHE A 71 -15.26 14.26 -9.15
C PHE A 71 -16.54 15.07 -9.16
N ASN A 72 -16.50 16.23 -9.82
CA ASN A 72 -17.66 17.07 -10.10
C ASN A 72 -18.85 16.19 -10.53
N LYS A 73 -19.88 16.12 -9.68
CA LYS A 73 -21.21 15.80 -10.17
C LYS A 73 -21.64 17.02 -10.98
N ASP A 74 -21.99 16.77 -12.23
CA ASP A 74 -22.52 17.78 -13.14
C ASP A 74 -23.62 18.62 -12.45
N PRO A 75 -23.44 19.96 -12.31
CA PRO A 75 -24.43 20.84 -11.69
C PRO A 75 -25.80 20.79 -12.37
N SER A 76 -25.89 20.25 -13.58
CA SER A 76 -27.13 20.13 -14.36
C SER A 76 -28.18 19.20 -13.74
N THR A 77 -27.82 18.35 -12.77
CA THR A 77 -28.73 17.34 -12.19
C THR A 77 -29.54 17.81 -10.98
N PHE A 78 -29.32 19.03 -10.47
CA PHE A 78 -30.22 19.63 -9.48
C PHE A 78 -31.48 20.20 -10.14
N LYS A 79 -32.48 19.32 -10.34
CA LYS A 79 -33.84 19.75 -10.69
C LYS A 79 -34.39 20.68 -9.60
N LYS A 80 -34.48 21.97 -9.91
CA LYS A 80 -35.26 22.96 -9.16
C LYS A 80 -36.71 22.43 -9.01
N LYS A 81 -37.11 22.06 -7.79
CA LYS A 81 -38.54 21.95 -7.44
C LYS A 81 -39.10 23.36 -7.40
N SER A 82 -39.75 23.81 -8.47
CA SER A 82 -40.62 24.97 -8.46
C SER A 82 -41.82 24.68 -7.56
N LYS A 83 -41.96 25.45 -6.48
CA LYS A 83 -43.21 25.53 -5.71
C LYS A 83 -44.19 26.39 -6.49
N ASP A 84 -45.18 25.75 -7.11
CA ASP A 84 -46.45 26.39 -7.40
C ASP A 84 -47.13 26.75 -6.08
N LYS A 85 -47.44 28.04 -5.89
CA LYS A 85 -48.43 28.50 -4.91
C LYS A 85 -49.53 29.23 -5.65
N THR A 86 -50.68 28.59 -5.63
CA THR A 86 -51.99 29.04 -6.06
C THR A 86 -52.43 30.28 -5.28
N LYS A 87 -52.97 31.26 -6.01
CA LYS A 87 -53.82 32.38 -5.54
C LYS A 87 -55.09 31.83 -4.86
N PRO A 88 -55.74 32.62 -3.97
CA PRO A 88 -56.93 33.35 -4.45
C PRO A 88 -57.08 34.81 -3.98
N GLU A 89 -57.88 35.52 -4.78
CA GLU A 89 -58.68 36.77 -4.63
C GLU A 89 -59.21 37.09 -3.20
N LYS A 90 -59.61 38.30 -2.75
CA LYS A 90 -60.06 39.56 -3.39
C LYS A 90 -60.26 40.69 -2.32
N HIS A 91 -59.99 41.94 -2.72
CA HIS A 91 -60.73 43.20 -2.46
C HIS A 91 -60.70 43.94 -1.09
N PRO A 92 -61.02 45.27 -1.05
CA PRO A 92 -60.15 46.31 -0.49
C PRO A 92 -60.82 47.19 0.59
N GLU A 93 -60.07 48.07 1.27
CA GLU A 93 -60.46 49.46 1.58
C GLU A 93 -59.37 50.25 2.34
N ASN A 94 -59.33 51.56 2.05
CA ASN A 94 -58.70 52.74 2.68
C ASN A 94 -58.08 52.57 4.10
N THR A 95 -57.05 53.32 4.53
CA THR A 95 -56.96 54.79 4.62
C THR A 95 -55.54 55.22 5.07
N GLN A 96 -55.04 56.32 4.50
CA GLN A 96 -54.15 57.39 5.00
C GLN A 96 -52.91 57.16 5.90
N ASP A 97 -51.83 57.80 5.44
CA ASP A 97 -50.90 58.74 6.10
C ASP A 97 -50.22 58.33 7.43
N GLU A 98 -48.89 58.17 7.40
CA GLU A 98 -47.94 59.10 8.05
C GLU A 98 -46.47 58.65 7.86
N ASP A 99 -45.61 59.65 7.68
CA ASP A 99 -44.16 59.58 7.51
C ASP A 99 -43.44 59.09 8.77
N THR A 100 -42.45 58.18 8.64
CA THR A 100 -41.22 58.24 9.46
C THR A 100 -40.07 57.39 8.87
N GLU A 101 -39.00 58.12 8.52
CA GLU A 101 -37.55 57.85 8.56
C GLU A 101 -36.96 56.41 8.60
N GLU A 102 -36.03 56.21 7.65
CA GLU A 102 -34.69 55.63 7.80
C GLU A 102 -34.49 54.39 8.70
N SER A 103 -34.36 53.22 8.07
CA SER A 103 -33.17 52.36 8.26
C SER A 103 -33.07 51.31 7.15
N GLU A 104 -32.13 51.51 6.23
CA GLU A 104 -31.73 50.50 5.26
C GLU A 104 -31.04 49.34 5.99
N ASN A 105 -31.79 48.27 6.20
CA ASN A 105 -31.24 46.96 6.49
C ASN A 105 -30.60 46.40 5.21
N GLU A 106 -29.31 46.67 4.99
CA GLU A 106 -28.48 45.84 4.11
C GLU A 106 -28.31 44.45 4.75
N ALA A 107 -29.27 43.57 4.47
CA ALA A 107 -29.06 42.14 4.59
C ALA A 107 -27.96 41.74 3.59
N ASN A 108 -26.72 41.65 4.06
CA ASN A 108 -25.62 41.06 3.32
C ASN A 108 -26.08 39.68 2.80
N PRO A 109 -26.10 39.44 1.47
CA PRO A 109 -26.28 38.09 0.98
C PRO A 109 -25.15 37.22 1.54
N PRO A 110 -25.37 35.91 1.76
CA PRO A 110 -24.29 35.02 2.16
C PRO A 110 -23.18 35.18 1.12
N GLN A 111 -22.01 35.64 1.54
CA GLN A 111 -20.81 35.58 0.70
C GLN A 111 -20.62 34.11 0.34
N GLU A 112 -21.02 33.76 -0.88
CA GLU A 112 -20.55 32.57 -1.55
C GLU A 112 -19.03 32.65 -1.48
N THR A 113 -18.43 31.76 -0.69
CA THR A 113 -16.99 31.61 -0.68
C THR A 113 -16.59 31.20 -2.08
N ASP A 114 -16.04 32.15 -2.84
CA ASP A 114 -15.31 31.90 -4.07
C ASP A 114 -14.37 30.72 -3.82
N PHE A 115 -14.75 29.55 -4.33
CA PHE A 115 -13.82 28.45 -4.48
C PHE A 115 -12.79 28.95 -5.48
N THR A 116 -11.66 29.40 -4.97
CA THR A 116 -10.49 29.72 -5.77
C THR A 116 -9.97 28.43 -6.41
N GLU A 117 -10.57 28.06 -7.54
CA GLU A 117 -10.02 27.18 -8.55
C GLU A 117 -8.75 27.82 -9.11
N LYS A 118 -7.63 27.74 -8.37
CA LYS A 118 -6.24 28.00 -8.82
C LYS A 118 -5.26 27.93 -7.64
N GLY A 119 -5.32 26.86 -6.85
CA GLY A 119 -4.23 26.56 -5.93
C GLY A 119 -3.03 26.07 -6.71
N ASP A 120 -1.95 26.85 -6.75
CA ASP A 120 -0.63 26.39 -7.23
C ASP A 120 -0.32 25.09 -6.48
N SER A 121 -0.17 23.97 -7.21
CA SER A 121 0.09 22.69 -6.56
C SER A 121 1.48 22.73 -5.96
N ASN A 122 1.49 23.10 -4.68
CA ASN A 122 2.61 23.21 -3.79
C ASN A 122 3.11 21.79 -3.46
N SER A 123 3.69 21.11 -4.46
CA SER A 123 4.15 19.73 -4.34
C SER A 123 5.63 19.60 -4.68
N VAL A 124 6.33 18.78 -3.90
CA VAL A 124 7.66 18.29 -4.25
C VAL A 124 7.48 17.04 -5.09
N ALA A 125 7.99 17.07 -6.32
CA ALA A 125 8.09 15.88 -7.15
C ALA A 125 9.39 15.15 -6.81
N PHE A 126 9.32 13.82 -6.76
CA PHE A 126 10.45 12.96 -6.45
C PHE A 126 10.53 11.82 -7.45
N CYS A 127 11.58 11.81 -8.26
CA CYS A 127 11.92 10.73 -9.17
C CYS A 127 13.03 9.88 -8.54
N LEU A 128 12.89 8.55 -8.60
CA LEU A 128 13.82 7.63 -7.99
C LEU A 128 14.16 6.50 -8.95
N ALA A 129 15.40 6.00 -8.89
CA ALA A 129 15.82 4.77 -9.53
C ALA A 129 16.48 3.86 -8.48
N ILE A 130 16.04 2.61 -8.40
CA ILE A 130 16.50 1.62 -7.42
C ILE A 130 16.83 0.28 -8.09
N SER A 131 17.74 -0.48 -7.48
CA SER A 131 17.83 -1.93 -7.65
C SER A 131 17.32 -2.63 -6.39
N ASN A 132 17.35 -3.97 -6.36
CA ASN A 132 17.02 -4.72 -5.15
C ASN A 132 18.02 -4.54 -3.99
N LYS A 133 19.18 -3.90 -4.23
CA LYS A 133 20.24 -3.71 -3.22
C LYS A 133 20.51 -2.25 -2.88
N LYS A 134 20.17 -1.32 -3.79
CA LYS A 134 20.65 0.05 -3.69
C LYS A 134 19.68 1.04 -4.31
N VAL A 135 19.56 2.22 -3.69
CA VAL A 135 19.05 3.42 -4.35
C VAL A 135 20.13 3.95 -5.28
N ILE A 136 19.90 3.89 -6.59
CA ILE A 136 20.87 4.30 -7.62
C ILE A 136 20.97 5.82 -7.67
N LEU A 137 19.83 6.50 -7.79
CA LEU A 137 19.75 7.96 -7.84
C LEU A 137 18.36 8.42 -7.42
N GLY A 138 18.30 9.43 -6.54
CA GLY A 138 17.08 10.19 -6.27
C GLY A 138 17.18 11.61 -6.79
N TRP A 139 16.10 12.14 -7.37
CA TRP A 139 16.03 13.52 -7.86
C TRP A 139 14.73 14.17 -7.42
N THR A 140 14.85 15.29 -6.69
CA THR A 140 13.71 16.11 -6.25
C THR A 140 13.64 17.46 -6.96
N GLN A 141 12.42 17.96 -7.21
CA GLN A 141 12.16 19.31 -7.74
C GLN A 141 10.78 19.84 -7.29
N PHE A 142 10.57 21.16 -7.33
CA PHE A 142 9.33 21.83 -6.87
C PHE A 142 8.23 21.95 -7.94
N ARG A 143 8.33 21.17 -9.02
CA ARG A 143 7.36 21.14 -10.12
C ARG A 143 7.22 19.74 -10.68
N ARG A 144 6.19 19.48 -11.49
CA ARG A 144 6.03 18.19 -12.17
C ARG A 144 7.21 17.87 -13.09
N PHE A 145 7.59 16.59 -13.15
CA PHE A 145 8.56 16.12 -14.14
C PHE A 145 7.94 16.21 -15.52
N ASN A 146 8.69 16.76 -16.48
CA ASN A 146 8.38 16.66 -17.90
C ASN A 146 9.38 15.70 -18.59
N SER A 147 9.19 15.46 -19.88
CA SER A 147 10.05 14.54 -20.65
C SER A 147 11.53 14.93 -20.61
N SER A 148 11.83 16.23 -20.67
CA SER A 148 13.21 16.73 -20.62
C SER A 148 13.86 16.53 -19.25
N ASP A 149 13.12 16.76 -18.16
CA ASP A 149 13.63 16.48 -16.80
C ASP A 149 13.91 14.99 -16.62
N PHE A 150 12.98 14.14 -17.07
CA PHE A 150 13.18 12.70 -16.98
C PHE A 150 14.33 12.23 -17.85
N HIS A 151 14.50 12.77 -19.07
CA HIS A 151 15.65 12.49 -19.92
C HIS A 151 16.97 12.81 -19.20
N ALA A 152 17.07 13.99 -18.57
CA ALA A 152 18.25 14.36 -17.80
C ALA A 152 18.48 13.42 -16.59
N PHE A 153 17.41 13.04 -15.89
CA PHE A 153 17.45 12.06 -14.80
C PHE A 153 17.98 10.71 -15.27
N PHE A 154 17.38 10.18 -16.34
CA PHE A 154 17.71 8.87 -16.86
C PHE A 154 19.12 8.82 -17.43
N GLN A 155 19.57 9.88 -18.10
CA GLN A 155 20.96 10.02 -18.53
C GLN A 155 21.93 10.01 -17.34
N ALA A 156 21.58 10.65 -16.23
CA ALA A 156 22.39 10.63 -15.01
C ALA A 156 22.44 9.24 -14.37
N VAL A 157 21.33 8.49 -14.39
CA VAL A 157 21.29 7.08 -13.97
C VAL A 157 22.22 6.24 -14.83
N LEU A 158 22.11 6.33 -16.16
CA LEU A 158 22.94 5.57 -17.10
C LEU A 158 24.44 5.89 -16.92
N ASN A 159 24.80 7.16 -16.83
CA ASN A 159 26.19 7.56 -16.58
C ASN A 159 26.73 7.02 -15.26
N LYS A 160 25.89 6.96 -14.22
CA LYS A 160 26.27 6.40 -12.92
C LYS A 160 26.46 4.89 -12.99
N LEU A 161 25.56 4.17 -13.66
CA LEU A 161 25.67 2.73 -13.85
C LEU A 161 26.89 2.36 -14.70
N GLU A 162 27.18 3.09 -15.78
CA GLU A 162 28.39 2.87 -16.59
C GLU A 162 29.68 3.09 -15.77
N LYS A 163 29.68 4.10 -14.89
CA LYS A 163 30.81 4.37 -14.00
C LYS A 163 30.97 3.29 -12.92
N ASP A 164 29.89 2.91 -12.26
CA ASP A 164 29.91 1.98 -11.13
C ASP A 164 30.03 0.51 -11.60
N HIS A 165 29.58 0.20 -12.82
CA HIS A 165 29.48 -1.14 -13.41
C HIS A 165 29.77 -1.11 -14.94
N PRO A 166 31.00 -0.81 -15.36
CA PRO A 166 31.33 -0.64 -16.78
C PRO A 166 31.05 -1.90 -17.61
N GLY A 167 30.38 -1.71 -18.75
CA GLY A 167 30.03 -2.78 -19.69
C GLY A 167 28.95 -3.76 -19.21
N VAL A 168 28.33 -3.54 -18.06
CA VAL A 168 27.26 -4.40 -17.54
C VAL A 168 25.90 -4.00 -18.14
N SER A 169 25.16 -4.98 -18.64
CA SER A 169 23.79 -4.77 -19.12
C SER A 169 22.79 -4.77 -17.97
N PHE A 170 21.83 -3.84 -18.01
CA PHE A 170 20.76 -3.68 -17.04
C PHE A 170 19.41 -3.74 -17.75
N CYS A 171 18.38 -4.18 -17.03
CA CYS A 171 16.99 -4.11 -17.46
C CYS A 171 16.25 -3.03 -16.69
N PHE A 172 15.78 -2.00 -17.39
CA PHE A 172 14.97 -0.94 -16.84
C PHE A 172 13.50 -1.32 -16.86
N THR A 173 12.77 -0.98 -15.80
CA THR A 173 11.35 -1.26 -15.69
C THR A 173 10.67 -0.15 -14.90
N GLY A 174 9.48 0.21 -15.32
CA GLY A 174 8.72 1.33 -14.79
C GLY A 174 7.40 1.43 -15.54
N ASP A 175 6.61 2.44 -15.22
CA ASP A 175 5.35 2.67 -15.92
C ASP A 175 5.59 3.17 -17.34
N ASN A 176 4.57 3.11 -18.20
CA ASN A 176 4.66 3.52 -19.61
C ASN A 176 4.10 4.94 -19.82
N GLU A 177 4.37 5.86 -18.89
CA GLU A 177 3.93 7.24 -19.02
C GLU A 177 4.69 7.97 -20.14
N GLY A 178 4.00 8.91 -20.80
CA GLY A 178 4.56 9.66 -21.92
C GLY A 178 5.81 10.47 -21.54
N ILE A 179 5.93 10.89 -20.28
CA ILE A 179 7.09 11.63 -19.77
C ILE A 179 8.38 10.80 -19.78
N TYR A 180 8.29 9.47 -19.84
CA TYR A 180 9.47 8.61 -19.82
C TYR A 180 10.10 8.38 -21.20
N ARG A 181 9.35 8.66 -22.27
CA ARG A 181 9.71 8.28 -23.65
C ARG A 181 11.08 8.81 -24.07
N GLU A 182 11.33 10.11 -23.91
CA GLU A 182 12.61 10.72 -24.32
C GLU A 182 13.79 10.11 -23.56
N GLY A 183 13.66 9.87 -22.25
CA GLY A 183 14.70 9.22 -21.46
C GLY A 183 14.96 7.78 -21.91
N LEU A 184 13.90 7.00 -22.15
CA LEU A 184 14.01 5.62 -22.61
C LEU A 184 14.59 5.49 -24.02
N ASP A 185 14.41 6.51 -24.88
CA ASP A 185 15.01 6.54 -26.22
C ASP A 185 16.55 6.60 -26.17
N LEU A 186 17.16 6.96 -25.04
CA LEU A 186 18.60 6.79 -24.85
C LEU A 186 19.03 5.33 -25.01
N LEU A 187 18.17 4.37 -24.65
CA LEU A 187 18.44 2.93 -24.78
C LEU A 187 18.44 2.44 -26.24
N THR A 188 18.09 3.28 -27.23
CA THR A 188 18.24 2.94 -28.65
C THR A 188 19.54 3.47 -29.26
N THR A 189 20.31 4.26 -28.51
CA THR A 189 21.60 4.79 -28.98
C THR A 189 22.69 3.71 -28.92
N ASP A 190 23.70 3.81 -29.79
CA ASP A 190 24.82 2.85 -29.80
C ASP A 190 25.52 2.71 -28.44
N LYS A 191 25.55 3.79 -27.66
CA LYS A 191 26.15 3.80 -26.33
C LYS A 191 25.41 2.91 -25.34
N TYR A 192 24.07 2.92 -25.36
CA TYR A 192 23.25 2.27 -24.32
C TYR A 192 22.36 1.13 -24.85
N LYS A 193 22.45 0.79 -26.14
CA LYS A 193 21.65 -0.28 -26.76
C LYS A 193 21.83 -1.65 -26.14
N HIS A 194 22.91 -1.87 -25.42
CA HIS A 194 23.17 -3.12 -24.71
C HIS A 194 22.27 -3.32 -23.48
N HIS A 195 21.63 -2.26 -22.96
CA HIS A 195 20.60 -2.37 -21.92
C HIS A 195 19.23 -2.74 -22.51
N LYS A 196 18.29 -3.11 -21.63
CA LYS A 196 16.91 -3.48 -21.99
C LYS A 196 15.90 -2.59 -21.27
N TYR A 197 14.71 -2.45 -21.83
CA TYR A 197 13.55 -1.88 -21.17
C TYR A 197 12.33 -2.78 -21.31
N VAL A 198 11.65 -3.02 -20.20
CA VAL A 198 10.40 -3.77 -20.13
C VAL A 198 9.40 -2.97 -19.27
N PRO A 199 8.33 -2.39 -19.84
CA PRO A 199 7.34 -1.63 -19.09
C PRO A 199 6.53 -2.53 -18.16
N ASN A 200 6.07 -1.99 -17.03
CA ASN A 200 5.08 -2.68 -16.21
C ASN A 200 3.72 -2.75 -16.93
N PRO A 201 2.93 -3.81 -16.67
CA PRO A 201 1.56 -3.87 -17.14
C PRO A 201 0.73 -2.79 -16.45
N ARG A 202 -0.33 -2.33 -17.13
CA ARG A 202 -1.17 -1.24 -16.60
C ARG A 202 -1.85 -1.61 -15.30
N TYR A 203 -2.04 -0.60 -14.45
CA TYR A 203 -2.69 -0.74 -13.14
C TYR A 203 -2.06 -1.84 -12.28
N ALA A 204 -0.75 -2.04 -12.39
CA ALA A 204 0.00 -3.06 -11.64
C ALA A 204 1.13 -2.47 -10.76
N PRO A 205 0.86 -1.46 -9.92
CA PRO A 205 1.90 -0.87 -9.05
C PRO A 205 2.50 -1.91 -8.07
N PHE A 206 1.77 -2.98 -7.76
CA PHE A 206 2.25 -4.08 -6.93
C PHE A 206 3.41 -4.89 -7.57
N LEU A 207 3.58 -4.80 -8.89
CA LEU A 207 4.72 -5.38 -9.61
C LEU A 207 5.93 -4.44 -9.67
N ASN A 208 5.81 -3.21 -9.16
CA ASN A 208 6.87 -2.22 -9.15
C ASN A 208 7.43 -2.02 -7.72
N PRO A 209 8.55 -2.67 -7.34
CA PRO A 209 9.25 -2.49 -6.06
C PRO A 209 9.40 -1.04 -5.58
N ILE A 210 9.54 -0.07 -6.49
CA ILE A 210 9.70 1.34 -6.11
C ILE A 210 8.45 1.93 -5.43
N GLU A 211 7.27 1.39 -5.70
CA GLU A 211 6.03 1.83 -5.06
C GLU A 211 6.03 1.53 -3.56
N TYR A 212 6.69 0.44 -3.16
CA TYR A 212 6.88 0.10 -1.76
C TYR A 212 7.85 1.06 -1.07
N VAL A 213 8.90 1.51 -1.78
CA VAL A 213 9.79 2.58 -1.30
C VAL A 213 8.97 3.86 -1.09
N PHE A 214 8.16 4.27 -2.07
CA PHE A 214 7.32 5.45 -1.93
C PHE A 214 6.31 5.33 -0.78
N ASN A 215 5.75 4.15 -0.54
CA ASN A 215 4.87 3.91 0.60
C ASN A 215 5.64 4.04 1.93
N GLN A 216 6.84 3.49 2.05
CA GLN A 216 7.67 3.64 3.25
C GLN A 216 8.00 5.13 3.50
N LEU A 217 8.37 5.87 2.46
CA LEU A 217 8.63 7.31 2.58
C LEU A 217 7.38 8.06 3.04
N LYS A 218 6.23 7.83 2.40
CA LYS A 218 4.95 8.44 2.78
C LYS A 218 4.62 8.14 4.24
N LEU A 219 4.82 6.91 4.72
CA LEU A 219 4.57 6.53 6.11
C LEU A 219 5.45 7.29 7.10
N HIS A 220 6.76 7.42 6.83
CA HIS A 220 7.68 8.17 7.70
C HIS A 220 7.37 9.68 7.74
N MET A 221 6.88 10.21 6.61
CA MET A 221 6.48 11.61 6.50
C MET A 221 5.09 11.87 7.11
N ASN A 222 4.25 10.85 7.29
CA ASN A 222 2.92 11.01 7.86
C ASN A 222 3.03 11.40 9.36
N GLY A 223 2.20 12.35 9.78
CA GLY A 223 2.22 12.89 11.15
C GLY A 223 3.18 14.06 11.35
N GLN A 224 4.07 14.34 10.40
CA GLN A 224 4.94 15.52 10.45
C GLN A 224 4.21 16.78 9.98
N GLN A 225 4.42 17.91 10.66
CA GLN A 225 3.90 19.22 10.23
C GLN A 225 4.78 19.80 9.12
N LEU A 226 4.46 19.50 7.87
CA LEU A 226 5.21 19.96 6.69
C LEU A 226 4.64 21.31 6.19
N LYS A 227 5.07 22.42 6.80
CA LYS A 227 4.53 23.77 6.56
C LYS A 227 5.10 24.41 5.29
N THR A 228 6.33 24.05 4.92
CA THR A 228 7.05 24.64 3.79
C THR A 228 7.54 23.57 2.81
N PRO A 229 7.84 23.94 1.55
CA PRO A 229 8.51 23.03 0.62
C PRO A 229 9.85 22.52 1.19
N GLY A 230 10.57 23.38 1.93
CA GLY A 230 11.81 23.02 2.62
C GLY A 230 11.62 21.97 3.71
N ASP A 231 10.52 22.03 4.48
CA ASP A 231 10.18 20.99 5.46
C ASP A 231 9.91 19.65 4.79
N THR A 232 9.19 19.68 3.67
CA THR A 232 8.88 18.47 2.90
C THR A 232 10.15 17.85 2.33
N LEU A 233 11.08 18.66 1.81
CA LEU A 233 12.36 18.17 1.33
C LEU A 233 13.21 17.58 2.45
N ARG A 234 13.32 18.27 3.61
CA ARG A 234 14.05 17.75 4.78
C ARG A 234 13.47 16.46 5.30
N SER A 235 12.14 16.38 5.38
CA SER A 235 11.40 15.20 5.80
C SER A 235 11.60 14.03 4.84
N LEU A 236 11.55 14.29 3.52
CA LEU A 236 11.84 13.29 2.50
C LEU A 236 13.29 12.81 2.59
N GLN A 237 14.26 13.72 2.74
CA GLN A 237 15.68 13.38 2.93
C GLN A 237 15.90 12.53 4.17
N ALA A 238 15.26 12.88 5.30
CA ALA A 238 15.30 12.10 6.52
C ALA A 238 14.67 10.71 6.33
N SER A 239 13.53 10.63 5.63
CA SER A 239 12.85 9.37 5.34
C SER A 239 13.67 8.47 4.41
N MET A 240 14.40 9.05 3.45
CA MET A 240 15.27 8.28 2.56
C MET A 240 16.38 7.54 3.32
N LYS A 241 16.87 8.09 4.44
CA LYS A 241 17.85 7.43 5.29
C LYS A 241 17.33 6.16 5.95
N THR A 242 16.00 6.01 6.06
CA THR A 242 15.38 4.82 6.65
C THR A 242 15.23 3.67 5.66
N ILE A 243 15.44 3.92 4.36
CA ILE A 243 15.51 2.87 3.34
C ILE A 243 16.84 2.15 3.48
N GLN A 244 16.79 0.84 3.72
CA GLN A 244 17.96 -0.05 3.81
C GLN A 244 17.97 -1.07 2.65
N PRO A 245 19.13 -1.64 2.29
CA PRO A 245 19.23 -2.70 1.29
C PRO A 245 18.28 -3.88 1.53
N GLU A 246 18.09 -4.27 2.79
CA GLU A 246 17.17 -5.34 3.19
C GLU A 246 15.71 -4.99 2.91
N ASN A 247 15.35 -3.70 3.01
CA ASN A 247 14.02 -3.24 2.62
C ASN A 247 13.83 -3.38 1.10
N LEU A 248 14.83 -2.95 0.31
CA LEU A 248 14.79 -3.03 -1.15
C LEU A 248 14.67 -4.48 -1.65
N ASP A 249 15.42 -5.39 -1.04
CA ASP A 249 15.35 -6.82 -1.33
C ASP A 249 13.97 -7.40 -0.98
N ASN A 250 13.40 -6.99 0.15
CA ASN A 250 12.06 -7.40 0.55
C ASN A 250 10.97 -6.87 -0.40
N TYR A 251 11.08 -5.62 -0.86
CA TYR A 251 10.16 -5.04 -1.85
C TYR A 251 10.22 -5.77 -3.18
N TYR A 252 11.43 -6.11 -3.59
CA TYR A 252 11.65 -6.94 -4.76
C TYR A 252 10.99 -8.32 -4.61
N LYS A 253 11.25 -9.03 -3.51
CA LYS A 253 10.65 -10.35 -3.22
C LYS A 253 9.13 -10.29 -3.19
N THR A 254 8.57 -9.22 -2.62
CA THR A 254 7.13 -8.99 -2.58
C THR A 254 6.55 -8.83 -3.98
N ALA A 255 7.14 -7.98 -4.83
CA ALA A 255 6.71 -7.81 -6.22
C ALA A 255 6.85 -9.13 -7.02
N LYS A 256 7.92 -9.89 -6.79
CA LYS A 256 8.14 -11.21 -7.41
C LYS A 256 7.09 -12.22 -7.00
N ALA A 257 6.63 -12.21 -5.74
CA ALA A 257 5.51 -13.05 -5.30
C ALA A 257 4.23 -12.75 -6.09
N PHE A 258 3.97 -11.48 -6.40
CA PHE A 258 2.83 -11.10 -7.25
C PHE A 258 3.00 -11.52 -8.72
N LEU A 259 4.22 -11.61 -9.26
CA LEU A 259 4.42 -12.17 -10.60
C LEU A 259 3.90 -13.61 -10.70
N TYR A 260 4.14 -14.44 -9.68
CA TYR A 260 3.62 -15.80 -9.66
C TYR A 260 2.09 -15.85 -9.58
N LYS A 261 1.47 -14.91 -8.85
CA LYS A 261 0.00 -14.77 -8.83
C LYS A 261 -0.56 -14.35 -10.19
N CYS A 262 0.11 -13.43 -10.87
CA CYS A 262 -0.23 -13.03 -12.24
C CYS A 262 -0.13 -14.22 -13.22
N LEU A 263 0.89 -15.07 -13.06
CA LEU A 263 1.06 -16.28 -13.86
C LEU A 263 -0.11 -17.26 -13.70
N GLN A 264 -0.73 -17.27 -12.52
CA GLN A 264 -1.92 -18.06 -12.19
C GLN A 264 -3.24 -17.33 -12.52
N SER A 265 -3.17 -16.12 -13.08
CA SER A 265 -4.33 -15.26 -13.36
C SER A 265 -5.23 -14.98 -12.14
N GLU A 266 -4.63 -14.94 -10.94
CA GLU A 266 -5.35 -14.64 -9.70
C GLU A 266 -5.89 -13.20 -9.67
N ASP A 267 -6.97 -13.00 -8.92
CA ASP A 267 -7.42 -11.65 -8.55
C ASP A 267 -6.41 -10.98 -7.61
N ILE A 268 -6.09 -9.72 -7.91
CA ILE A 268 -5.13 -8.94 -7.12
C ILE A 268 -5.85 -7.74 -6.51
N HIS A 269 -5.90 -7.73 -5.18
CA HIS A 269 -6.55 -6.71 -4.38
C HIS A 269 -5.49 -5.75 -3.81
N SER A 270 -5.27 -4.63 -4.49
CA SER A 270 -4.15 -3.71 -4.25
C SER A 270 -4.12 -3.03 -2.87
N TRP A 271 -5.23 -2.94 -2.12
CA TRP A 271 -5.21 -2.42 -0.74
C TRP A 271 -4.77 -3.47 0.29
N ARG A 272 -4.61 -4.74 -0.12
CA ARG A 272 -4.07 -5.82 0.73
C ARG A 272 -2.60 -6.12 0.43
N ILE A 273 -1.91 -5.22 -0.27
CA ILE A 273 -0.45 -5.29 -0.44
C ILE A 273 0.16 -5.04 0.94
N LYS A 274 0.29 -6.10 1.72
CA LYS A 274 1.12 -6.12 2.92
C LYS A 274 2.53 -6.39 2.45
N ILE A 275 3.44 -5.48 2.76
CA ILE A 275 4.87 -5.80 2.76
C ILE A 275 5.02 -7.03 3.66
N ASP A 276 5.85 -8.00 3.29
CA ASP A 276 6.18 -9.08 4.23
C ASP A 276 6.98 -8.41 5.37
N GLU A 277 6.29 -7.94 6.42
CA GLU A 277 6.82 -7.15 7.54
C GLU A 277 7.83 -7.92 8.40
N LYS A 278 8.20 -9.13 7.99
CA LYS A 278 9.03 -10.09 8.72
C LYS A 278 10.52 -9.78 8.73
N THR A 279 10.99 -8.78 7.99
CA THR A 279 12.39 -8.36 8.06
C THR A 279 12.50 -7.18 9.02
N PRO A 280 12.78 -7.40 10.32
CA PRO A 280 13.11 -6.30 11.22
C PRO A 280 14.26 -5.52 10.61
N CYS A 281 14.09 -4.20 10.48
CA CYS A 281 15.16 -3.33 10.04
C CYS A 281 16.14 -3.24 11.22
N PRO A 282 17.36 -3.80 11.13
CA PRO A 282 18.34 -3.62 12.19
C PRO A 282 18.59 -2.12 12.37
N ASN A 283 18.87 -1.69 13.60
CA ASN A 283 19.36 -0.34 13.89
C ASN A 283 20.70 -0.16 13.17
N SER A 284 20.67 0.23 11.90
CA SER A 284 21.83 0.35 11.04
C SER A 284 22.27 1.81 10.96
N VAL A 285 23.54 1.99 10.59
CA VAL A 285 24.16 3.29 10.39
C VAL A 285 23.44 4.04 9.26
N ASP A 286 23.20 5.34 9.45
CA ASP A 286 22.65 6.26 8.44
C ASP A 286 23.28 5.99 7.05
N GLN A 287 22.48 5.50 6.11
CA GLN A 287 22.90 5.32 4.71
C GLN A 287 23.04 6.69 4.04
N LYS A 288 24.13 6.88 3.28
CA LYS A 288 24.30 8.06 2.41
C LYS A 288 23.85 7.71 0.99
N TRP A 289 22.65 8.13 0.64
CA TRP A 289 22.13 8.01 -0.72
C TRP A 289 22.50 9.22 -1.58
N ASP A 290 22.84 8.97 -2.85
CA ASP A 290 23.06 10.03 -3.84
C ASP A 290 21.71 10.65 -4.23
N ILE A 291 21.29 11.67 -3.49
CA ILE A 291 20.07 12.44 -3.76
C ILE A 291 20.47 13.82 -4.28
N LYS A 292 20.03 14.15 -5.50
CA LYS A 292 20.18 15.48 -6.08
C LYS A 292 18.89 16.27 -5.90
N HIS A 293 19.01 17.52 -5.47
CA HIS A 293 17.90 18.46 -5.46
C HIS A 293 18.14 19.52 -6.52
N LYS A 294 17.19 19.71 -7.44
CA LYS A 294 17.24 20.77 -8.45
C LYS A 294 16.26 21.85 -8.03
N MET A 295 16.78 23.00 -7.60
CA MET A 295 15.96 24.18 -7.40
C MET A 295 15.54 24.71 -8.78
N VAL A 296 14.30 24.42 -9.19
CA VAL A 296 13.67 25.04 -10.36
C VAL A 296 12.42 25.75 -9.87
N TYR A 297 12.50 27.07 -9.76
CA TYR A 297 11.33 27.93 -9.63
C TYR A 297 10.90 28.28 -11.06
N SER A 298 9.88 27.62 -11.58
CA SER A 298 9.28 27.99 -12.87
C SER A 298 7.82 28.39 -12.66
N THR A 299 7.43 29.48 -13.29
CA THR A 299 6.09 30.10 -13.26
C THR A 299 5.04 29.42 -14.15
N GLU A 300 5.31 28.22 -14.69
CA GLU A 300 4.43 27.60 -15.69
C GLU A 300 3.26 26.80 -15.10
N LYS A 301 2.06 27.36 -15.27
CA LYS A 301 0.80 26.98 -14.61
C LYS A 301 -0.12 26.07 -15.46
N LEU A 302 0.30 25.59 -16.64
CA LEU A 302 -0.64 25.17 -17.70
C LEU A 302 -0.75 23.67 -18.05
N CYS A 303 -0.22 22.74 -17.26
CA CYS A 303 -0.36 21.29 -17.54
C CYS A 303 -1.05 20.52 -16.41
N MET A 304 -2.35 20.75 -16.18
CA MET A 304 -3.04 20.21 -14.99
C MET A 304 -4.37 19.44 -15.20
N ASN A 305 -4.90 19.25 -16.41
CA ASN A 305 -6.28 18.72 -16.55
C ASN A 305 -6.46 17.49 -17.46
N LYS A 306 -5.57 16.48 -17.42
CA LYS A 306 -5.90 15.16 -17.99
C LYS A 306 -6.28 14.21 -16.85
N GLY A 307 -7.58 13.97 -16.71
CA GLY A 307 -8.11 12.93 -15.84
C GLY A 307 -7.59 11.55 -16.28
N ILE A 308 -7.35 10.68 -15.31
CA ILE A 308 -7.06 9.26 -15.53
C ILE A 308 -8.27 8.69 -16.28
N CYS A 309 -8.04 8.08 -17.44
CA CYS A 309 -9.08 7.49 -18.27
C CYS A 309 -9.89 6.48 -17.45
N ARG A 310 -11.22 6.66 -17.40
CA ARG A 310 -12.13 5.61 -16.91
C ARG A 310 -12.45 4.68 -18.06
N GLY A 311 -12.21 3.39 -17.90
CA GLY A 311 -12.94 2.41 -18.68
C GLY A 311 -14.39 2.42 -18.19
N THR A 312 -15.34 2.79 -19.05
CA THR A 312 -16.76 2.49 -18.78
C THR A 312 -17.15 1.28 -19.62
N VAL A 313 -18.30 0.66 -19.32
CA VAL A 313 -18.87 -0.39 -20.19
C VAL A 313 -18.99 0.13 -21.63
N ASP A 314 -19.31 1.42 -21.79
CA ASP A 314 -19.39 2.09 -23.09
C ASP A 314 -18.03 2.43 -23.70
N HIS A 315 -16.96 2.49 -22.89
CA HIS A 315 -15.60 2.89 -23.29
C HIS A 315 -14.58 1.88 -22.75
N PRO A 316 -14.52 0.66 -23.31
CA PRO A 316 -13.62 -0.38 -22.82
C PRO A 316 -12.16 0.08 -22.85
N ILE A 317 -11.38 -0.45 -21.90
CA ILE A 317 -9.95 -0.18 -21.80
C ILE A 317 -9.27 -0.64 -23.08
N LYS A 318 -8.87 0.31 -23.94
CA LYS A 318 -8.17 0.01 -25.19
C LYS A 318 -6.88 -0.79 -24.90
N PRO A 319 -6.49 -1.75 -25.75
CA PRO A 319 -5.22 -2.45 -25.59
C PRO A 319 -4.06 -1.45 -25.58
N SER A 320 -3.13 -1.64 -24.65
CA SER A 320 -2.00 -0.72 -24.50
C SER A 320 -0.95 -0.93 -25.56
N LYS A 321 -0.49 0.16 -26.18
CA LYS A 321 0.73 0.20 -27.00
C LYS A 321 1.97 0.22 -26.11
N GLN A 322 2.22 -0.87 -25.39
CA GLN A 322 3.44 -1.04 -24.58
C GLN A 322 4.60 -1.41 -25.50
N ILE A 323 5.73 -0.73 -25.33
CA ILE A 323 6.93 -0.92 -26.14
C ILE A 323 8.03 -1.51 -25.24
N ILE A 324 8.64 -2.61 -25.67
CA ILE A 324 9.90 -3.11 -25.11
C ILE A 324 11.08 -2.61 -25.93
N ILE A 325 12.24 -2.42 -25.28
CA ILE A 325 13.49 -2.11 -25.98
C ILE A 325 14.49 -3.22 -25.67
N VAL A 326 14.98 -3.89 -26.71
CA VAL A 326 15.99 -4.95 -26.59
C VAL A 326 17.05 -4.74 -27.66
N ASN A 327 18.32 -4.63 -27.26
CA ASN A 327 19.43 -4.41 -28.18
C ASN A 327 19.24 -3.14 -29.05
N GLY A 328 18.64 -2.10 -28.46
CA GLY A 328 18.28 -0.85 -29.14
C GLY A 328 17.06 -0.89 -30.06
N ASN A 329 16.42 -2.05 -30.22
CA ASN A 329 15.23 -2.20 -31.06
C ASN A 329 13.95 -2.07 -30.24
N LYS A 330 13.02 -1.22 -30.68
CA LYS A 330 11.68 -1.09 -30.12
C LYS A 330 10.76 -2.17 -30.71
N LYS A 331 10.06 -2.92 -29.86
CA LYS A 331 9.04 -3.91 -30.25
C LYS A 331 7.75 -3.68 -29.46
N SER A 332 6.60 -4.02 -30.05
CA SER A 332 5.35 -4.05 -29.28
C SER A 332 5.42 -5.21 -28.28
N LEU A 333 5.03 -4.99 -27.03
CA LEU A 333 4.96 -6.06 -26.03
C LEU A 333 3.83 -7.05 -26.36
N PHE A 334 2.74 -6.51 -26.88
CA PHE A 334 1.59 -7.26 -27.36
C PHE A 334 1.52 -6.99 -28.86
N GLU A 335 2.29 -7.75 -29.63
CA GLU A 335 1.97 -7.90 -31.04
C GLU A 335 0.58 -8.57 -31.07
N GLU A 336 -0.36 -7.96 -31.79
CA GLU A 336 -1.58 -8.67 -32.17
C GLU A 336 -1.08 -9.85 -33.00
N GLU A 337 -1.05 -11.05 -32.41
CA GLU A 337 -0.93 -12.27 -33.18
C GLU A 337 -2.07 -12.20 -34.18
N ASN A 338 -1.76 -11.82 -35.44
CA ASN A 338 -2.74 -11.77 -36.50
C ASN A 338 -3.48 -13.12 -36.46
N GLU A 339 -4.79 -13.09 -36.19
CA GLU A 339 -5.64 -14.26 -35.99
C GLU A 339 -5.55 -15.26 -37.18
N GLU A 340 -5.10 -14.79 -38.35
CA GLU A 340 -4.78 -15.61 -39.52
C GLU A 340 -3.72 -16.70 -39.27
N SER A 341 -2.85 -16.55 -38.26
CA SER A 341 -1.80 -17.54 -37.94
C SER A 341 -2.26 -18.64 -36.98
N ILE A 342 -3.34 -18.41 -36.24
CA ILE A 342 -3.92 -19.40 -35.31
C ILE A 342 -4.91 -20.30 -36.05
N SER A 343 -5.77 -19.74 -36.92
CA SER A 343 -6.68 -20.53 -37.76
C SER A 343 -5.94 -21.56 -38.64
N LYS A 344 -4.80 -21.19 -39.22
CA LYS A 344 -4.03 -22.13 -40.07
C LYS A 344 -3.30 -23.23 -39.30
N LYS A 345 -3.04 -23.06 -38.00
CA LYS A 345 -2.39 -24.09 -37.19
C LYS A 345 -3.38 -25.14 -36.71
N ASP A 346 -4.62 -24.76 -36.45
CA ASP A 346 -5.68 -25.71 -36.08
C ASP A 346 -6.20 -26.49 -37.28
N ASP A 347 -6.25 -25.88 -38.48
CA ASP A 347 -6.60 -26.59 -39.72
C ASP A 347 -5.54 -27.66 -40.10
N VAL A 348 -4.24 -27.37 -39.94
CA VAL A 348 -3.17 -28.35 -40.20
C VAL A 348 -3.14 -29.47 -39.14
N LEU A 349 -3.55 -29.20 -37.91
CA LEU A 349 -3.63 -30.22 -36.86
C LEU A 349 -4.84 -31.14 -37.06
N MET A 350 -5.96 -30.63 -37.58
CA MET A 350 -7.14 -31.44 -37.92
C MET A 350 -6.90 -32.33 -39.15
N ASP A 351 -6.21 -31.83 -40.18
CA ASP A 351 -5.84 -32.64 -41.35
C ASP A 351 -4.89 -33.79 -41.00
N GLN A 352 -3.99 -33.61 -40.02
CA GLN A 352 -3.07 -34.65 -39.54
C GLN A 352 -3.73 -35.70 -38.64
N ILE A 353 -4.87 -35.38 -38.00
CA ILE A 353 -5.65 -36.34 -37.22
C ILE A 353 -6.54 -37.18 -38.14
N GLU A 354 -7.04 -36.62 -39.24
CA GLU A 354 -7.79 -37.41 -40.25
C GLU A 354 -6.88 -38.34 -41.06
N THR A 355 -5.63 -37.97 -41.33
CA THR A 355 -4.69 -38.89 -42.01
C THR A 355 -4.20 -40.04 -41.12
N ASN A 356 -4.13 -39.86 -39.80
CA ASN A 356 -3.66 -40.91 -38.87
C ASN A 356 -4.73 -41.94 -38.46
N ASN A 357 -6.01 -41.69 -38.74
CA ASN A 357 -7.09 -42.64 -38.45
C ASN A 357 -7.40 -43.62 -39.60
N ASN A 358 -6.68 -43.54 -40.73
CA ASN A 358 -6.90 -44.41 -41.89
C ASN A 358 -5.78 -45.41 -42.18
N ILE A 359 -4.82 -45.58 -41.26
CA ILE A 359 -3.73 -46.56 -41.40
C ILE A 359 -3.79 -47.53 -40.21
N ASN A 360 -4.82 -48.38 -40.20
CA ASN A 360 -4.85 -49.60 -39.40
C ASN A 360 -5.63 -50.68 -40.14
N ASN A 361 -5.08 -51.08 -41.28
CA ASN A 361 -5.27 -52.42 -41.86
C ASN A 361 -4.30 -52.56 -43.03
N ILE A 362 -3.21 -53.31 -42.85
CA ILE A 362 -2.63 -54.25 -43.82
C ILE A 362 -1.49 -55.00 -43.13
N ASN A 363 -1.55 -56.32 -43.27
CA ASN A 363 -0.65 -57.31 -42.70
C ASN A 363 0.79 -57.22 -43.23
N THR A 364 1.69 -57.68 -42.36
CA THR A 364 3.06 -58.15 -42.62
C THR A 364 3.25 -58.93 -43.93
N THR A 365 4.24 -58.52 -44.73
CA THR A 365 5.09 -59.48 -45.48
C THR A 365 6.49 -58.91 -45.68
N THR A 366 7.48 -59.73 -45.33
CA THR A 366 8.92 -59.54 -45.43
C THR A 366 9.39 -59.62 -46.89
N THR A 367 10.21 -58.68 -47.37
CA THR A 367 11.29 -59.00 -48.33
C THR A 367 12.37 -57.92 -48.36
N SER A 368 13.60 -58.37 -48.18
CA SER A 368 14.87 -57.68 -48.40
C SER A 368 15.14 -57.42 -49.88
N THR A 369 15.56 -56.20 -50.24
CA THR A 369 16.37 -56.00 -51.45
C THR A 369 17.29 -54.78 -51.34
N THR A 370 18.56 -55.04 -51.63
CA THR A 370 19.70 -54.13 -51.84
C THR A 370 19.54 -53.31 -53.12
N THR A 371 19.75 -51.99 -53.06
CA THR A 371 20.28 -51.24 -54.22
C THR A 371 21.04 -49.99 -53.78
N GLN A 372 22.30 -49.89 -54.25
CA GLN A 372 23.12 -48.69 -54.27
C GLN A 372 22.58 -47.68 -55.29
N LEU A 373 22.77 -46.37 -55.06
CA LEU A 373 23.29 -45.39 -56.05
C LEU A 373 23.35 -43.94 -55.47
N THR A 374 24.59 -43.48 -55.30
CA THR A 374 25.20 -42.19 -55.70
C THR A 374 24.52 -40.82 -55.52
N ASN A 375 25.25 -39.98 -54.76
CA ASN A 375 25.80 -38.64 -55.08
C ASN A 375 24.98 -37.34 -54.94
N ASN A 376 25.70 -36.38 -54.30
CA ASN A 376 25.64 -34.91 -54.33
C ASN A 376 24.54 -34.23 -53.50
N SER A 377 24.74 -33.13 -52.79
CA SER A 377 25.90 -32.33 -52.36
C SER A 377 25.37 -31.20 -51.45
N LEU A 378 26.27 -30.56 -50.68
CA LEU A 378 26.18 -29.21 -50.08
C LEU A 378 25.51 -29.01 -48.70
N SER A 379 26.41 -29.02 -47.70
CA SER A 379 26.64 -27.98 -46.68
C SER A 379 25.47 -27.26 -46.00
N PHE A 380 25.37 -27.39 -44.69
CA PHE A 380 25.55 -26.29 -43.71
C PHE A 380 25.66 -26.90 -42.30
N THR A 381 26.84 -26.79 -41.69
CA THR A 381 27.08 -27.18 -40.30
C THR A 381 26.59 -26.06 -39.37
N ASN A 382 25.45 -26.26 -38.73
CA ASN A 382 25.07 -25.54 -37.51
C ASN A 382 25.38 -26.43 -36.30
N SER A 383 26.28 -25.95 -35.45
CA SER A 383 26.65 -26.56 -34.17
C SER A 383 25.50 -26.46 -33.17
N ASN A 384 24.69 -27.51 -33.08
CA ASN A 384 23.78 -27.75 -31.96
C ASN A 384 24.55 -28.43 -30.83
N LEU A 385 24.94 -27.67 -29.81
CA LEU A 385 25.37 -28.20 -28.52
C LEU A 385 24.61 -27.49 -27.41
N ASN A 386 24.07 -28.32 -26.50
CA ASN A 386 23.36 -28.01 -25.25
C ASN A 386 21.91 -27.51 -25.34
N ASN A 387 20.97 -28.45 -25.17
CA ASN A 387 19.73 -28.19 -24.40
C ASN A 387 19.07 -29.43 -23.73
N ASN A 388 19.71 -30.60 -23.72
CA ASN A 388 19.06 -31.83 -23.21
C ASN A 388 19.08 -32.04 -21.68
N LYS A 389 19.53 -31.07 -20.87
CA LYS A 389 19.61 -31.24 -19.41
C LYS A 389 18.37 -30.78 -18.62
N HIS A 390 17.47 -30.00 -19.22
CA HIS A 390 16.29 -29.48 -18.53
C HIS A 390 15.00 -30.29 -18.75
N HIS A 391 14.95 -31.17 -19.75
CA HIS A 391 13.72 -31.91 -20.03
C HIS A 391 13.46 -33.10 -19.10
N ASN A 392 14.49 -33.61 -18.41
CA ASN A 392 14.34 -34.76 -17.50
C ASN A 392 13.84 -34.40 -16.08
N ILE A 393 13.84 -33.11 -15.69
CA ILE A 393 13.34 -32.70 -14.36
C ILE A 393 11.81 -32.54 -14.37
N LEU A 394 11.21 -32.15 -15.50
CA LEU A 394 9.75 -31.96 -15.57
C LEU A 394 8.94 -33.25 -15.56
N ASN A 395 9.53 -34.39 -15.96
CA ASN A 395 8.81 -35.67 -15.97
C ASN A 395 8.76 -36.37 -14.59
N SER A 396 9.46 -35.84 -13.58
CA SER A 396 9.54 -36.40 -12.22
C SER A 396 8.46 -35.89 -11.25
N ILE A 397 7.59 -34.95 -11.65
CA ILE A 397 6.63 -34.27 -10.76
C ILE A 397 5.17 -34.72 -11.02
N LYS A 398 4.94 -35.80 -11.77
CA LYS A 398 3.61 -36.40 -11.89
C LYS A 398 3.28 -37.18 -10.60
N GLY A 399 2.55 -36.56 -9.68
CA GLY A 399 2.02 -37.24 -8.48
C GLY A 399 1.96 -36.38 -7.21
N VAL A 400 2.55 -35.19 -7.19
CA VAL A 400 2.47 -34.31 -6.02
C VAL A 400 1.21 -33.45 -6.11
N ASN A 401 0.30 -33.63 -5.16
CA ASN A 401 -0.84 -32.72 -4.99
C ASN A 401 -0.33 -31.36 -4.49
N HIS A 402 0.01 -30.49 -5.45
CA HIS A 402 0.60 -29.17 -5.17
C HIS A 402 -0.26 -28.31 -4.24
N LYS A 403 -1.58 -28.54 -4.20
CA LYS A 403 -2.51 -27.86 -3.30
C LYS A 403 -2.29 -28.27 -1.83
N GLU A 404 -2.16 -29.56 -1.55
CA GLU A 404 -1.88 -30.07 -0.20
C GLU A 404 -0.48 -29.70 0.27
N LEU A 405 0.53 -29.80 -0.61
CA LEU A 405 1.90 -29.40 -0.28
C LEU A 405 1.96 -27.90 0.05
N PHE A 406 1.23 -27.07 -0.70
CA PHE A 406 1.14 -25.64 -0.44
C PHE A 406 0.42 -25.33 0.87
N GLN A 407 -0.73 -25.95 1.13
CA GLN A 407 -1.46 -25.78 2.39
C GLN A 407 -0.64 -26.23 3.60
N SER A 408 0.08 -27.35 3.49
CA SER A 408 0.99 -27.84 4.54
C SER A 408 2.14 -26.86 4.80
N ARG A 409 2.72 -26.27 3.75
CA ARG A 409 3.77 -25.23 3.89
C ARG A 409 3.23 -23.95 4.52
N LEU A 410 2.00 -23.56 4.19
CA LEU A 410 1.33 -22.40 4.77
C LEU A 410 1.05 -22.60 6.26
N LYS A 411 0.56 -23.79 6.64
CA LYS A 411 0.32 -24.16 8.04
C LYS A 411 1.63 -24.19 8.84
N ALA A 412 2.69 -24.83 8.30
CA ALA A 412 4.00 -24.86 8.94
C ALA A 412 4.62 -23.45 9.09
N ASN A 413 4.46 -22.58 8.09
CA ASN A 413 4.91 -21.19 8.19
C ASN A 413 4.13 -20.38 9.24
N LEU A 414 2.84 -20.66 9.42
CA LEU A 414 2.03 -20.01 10.45
C LEU A 414 2.43 -20.49 11.86
N GLU A 415 2.69 -21.78 12.05
CA GLU A 415 3.18 -22.31 13.32
C GLU A 415 4.58 -21.81 13.66
N ASN A 416 5.50 -21.76 12.70
CA ASN A 416 6.83 -21.18 12.91
C ASN A 416 6.75 -19.69 13.30
N GLN A 417 5.81 -18.93 12.72
CA GLN A 417 5.59 -17.53 13.13
C GLN A 417 5.07 -17.42 14.57
N LYS A 418 4.17 -18.31 14.99
CA LYS A 418 3.69 -18.36 16.37
C LYS A 418 4.82 -18.72 17.34
N ALA A 419 5.65 -19.70 17.00
CA ALA A 419 6.81 -20.10 17.81
C ALA A 419 7.84 -18.97 17.96
N MET A 420 8.17 -18.27 16.86
CA MET A 420 9.10 -17.13 16.92
C MET A 420 8.57 -15.97 17.78
N ARG A 421 7.27 -15.67 17.73
CA ARG A 421 6.65 -14.67 18.62
C ARG A 421 6.74 -15.06 20.09
N ARG A 422 6.46 -16.32 20.43
CA ARG A 422 6.59 -16.84 21.80
C ARG A 422 8.03 -16.68 22.31
N ASN A 423 9.00 -17.06 21.49
CA ASN A 423 10.42 -16.94 21.85
C ASN A 423 10.88 -15.48 22.00
N ALA A 424 10.41 -14.56 21.16
CA ALA A 424 10.76 -13.15 21.26
C ALA A 424 10.19 -12.50 22.53
N ILE A 425 8.94 -12.81 22.88
CA ILE A 425 8.31 -12.35 24.13
C ILE A 425 9.04 -12.95 25.34
N GLN A 426 9.38 -14.23 25.29
CA GLN A 426 10.14 -14.89 26.36
C GLN A 426 11.52 -14.24 26.53
N PHE A 427 12.25 -13.98 25.45
CA PHE A 427 13.56 -13.32 25.50
C PHE A 427 13.48 -11.91 26.09
N GLN A 428 12.44 -11.13 25.74
CA GLN A 428 12.21 -9.82 26.35
C GLN A 428 11.88 -9.92 27.83
N ARG A 429 11.09 -10.92 28.25
CA ARG A 429 10.80 -11.16 29.67
C ARG A 429 12.07 -11.51 30.44
N GLU A 430 12.90 -12.40 29.91
CA GLU A 430 14.18 -12.78 30.52
C GLU A 430 15.13 -11.58 30.62
N HIS A 431 15.18 -10.73 29.59
CA HIS A 431 16.00 -9.52 29.59
C HIS A 431 15.49 -8.45 30.58
N SER A 432 14.18 -8.25 30.67
CA SER A 432 13.56 -7.32 31.62
C SER A 432 13.70 -7.80 33.06
N LEU A 433 13.53 -9.11 33.32
CA LEU A 433 13.76 -9.72 34.64
C LEU A 433 15.23 -9.65 35.05
N SER A 434 16.16 -9.86 34.11
CA SER A 434 17.60 -9.68 34.32
C SER A 434 17.95 -8.25 34.73
N LEU A 435 17.40 -7.24 34.04
CA LEU A 435 17.59 -5.83 34.37
C LEU A 435 16.98 -5.47 35.74
N PHE A 436 15.82 -6.05 36.07
CA PHE A 436 15.14 -5.82 37.34
C PHE A 436 15.88 -6.46 38.52
N ASN A 437 16.41 -7.68 38.35
CA ASN A 437 17.19 -8.38 39.37
C ASN A 437 18.58 -7.77 39.60
N GLN A 438 19.15 -7.06 38.61
CA GLN A 438 20.40 -6.30 38.81
C GLN A 438 20.22 -5.00 39.60
N GLN A 439 18.99 -4.56 39.89
CA GLN A 439 18.71 -3.34 40.64
C GLN A 439 18.23 -3.56 42.08
N GLN A 440 18.10 -4.81 42.56
CA GLN A 440 17.67 -5.07 43.93
C GLN A 440 18.87 -5.25 44.88
N THR A 441 19.31 -4.14 45.48
CA THR A 441 19.63 -4.18 46.91
C THR A 441 18.33 -3.86 47.66
N PRO A 442 17.91 -4.63 48.68
CA PRO A 442 16.61 -4.47 49.31
C PRO A 442 16.55 -3.08 49.96
N PRO A 443 15.69 -2.16 49.50
CA PRO A 443 15.52 -0.89 50.17
C PRO A 443 14.72 -1.11 51.48
N PRO A 444 14.97 -0.29 52.51
CA PRO A 444 14.23 -0.38 53.76
C PRO A 444 12.73 -0.13 53.52
N PRO A 445 11.83 -0.83 54.24
CA PRO A 445 10.39 -0.73 54.04
C PRO A 445 9.95 0.68 54.44
N THR A 446 9.72 1.56 53.46
CA THR A 446 9.30 2.94 53.71
C THR A 446 8.31 3.43 52.66
N THR A 447 7.09 3.71 53.11
CA THR A 447 6.15 4.81 52.76
C THR A 447 5.79 5.13 51.29
N THR A 448 6.57 4.75 50.30
CA THR A 448 6.40 5.13 48.89
C THR A 448 5.25 4.38 48.22
N THR A 449 5.01 3.12 48.59
CA THR A 449 3.96 2.28 47.97
C THR A 449 2.56 2.87 48.13
N ASN A 450 2.26 3.46 49.31
CA ASN A 450 0.96 4.04 49.61
C ASN A 450 0.66 5.32 48.81
N ILE A 451 1.69 6.09 48.45
CA ILE A 451 1.52 7.33 47.67
C ILE A 451 1.18 6.97 46.23
N THR A 452 1.86 5.97 45.65
CA THR A 452 1.65 5.54 44.27
C THR A 452 0.26 4.93 44.05
N THR A 453 -0.22 4.08 44.97
CA THR A 453 -1.58 3.52 44.89
C THR A 453 -2.67 4.61 44.94
N ASN A 454 -2.48 5.64 45.76
CA ASN A 454 -3.42 6.76 45.84
C ASN A 454 -3.46 7.57 44.53
N LEU A 455 -2.32 7.80 43.89
CA LEU A 455 -2.26 8.55 42.62
C LEU A 455 -2.90 7.77 41.47
N ILE A 456 -2.72 6.44 41.42
CA ILE A 456 -3.36 5.60 40.41
C ILE A 456 -4.88 5.61 40.61
N SER A 457 -5.36 5.44 41.85
CA SER A 457 -6.80 5.52 42.16
C SER A 457 -7.39 6.86 41.70
N GLN A 458 -6.73 7.99 42.02
CA GLN A 458 -7.19 9.32 41.59
C GLN A 458 -7.23 9.46 40.07
N LEU A 459 -6.30 8.85 39.33
CA LEU A 459 -6.30 8.87 37.87
C LEU A 459 -7.45 8.03 37.29
N LEU A 460 -7.72 6.86 37.86
CA LEU A 460 -8.84 6.00 37.46
C LEU A 460 -10.20 6.64 37.77
N ASP A 461 -10.30 7.38 38.89
CA ASP A 461 -11.48 8.18 39.22
C ASP A 461 -11.73 9.30 38.20
N LYS A 462 -10.67 10.01 37.80
CA LYS A 462 -10.74 11.02 36.72
C LYS A 462 -11.18 10.39 35.40
N LEU A 463 -10.68 9.20 35.07
CA LEU A 463 -11.08 8.47 33.86
C LEU A 463 -12.54 8.04 33.90
N THR A 464 -13.02 7.58 35.06
CA THR A 464 -14.44 7.26 35.28
C THR A 464 -15.33 8.49 35.12
N HIS A 465 -14.92 9.62 35.69
CA HIS A 465 -15.65 10.88 35.55
C HIS A 465 -15.70 11.38 34.10
N HIS A 466 -14.57 11.28 33.37
CA HIS A 466 -14.48 11.62 31.95
C HIS A 466 -15.41 10.76 31.10
N LYS A 467 -15.39 9.43 31.32
CA LYS A 467 -16.32 8.49 30.66
C LYS A 467 -17.78 8.89 30.89
N ASN A 468 -18.17 9.11 32.14
CA ASN A 468 -19.56 9.45 32.48
C ASN A 468 -19.98 10.79 31.87
N THR A 469 -19.07 11.77 31.79
CA THR A 469 -19.32 13.05 31.12
C THR A 469 -19.56 12.85 29.63
N LEU A 470 -18.76 12.04 28.95
CA LEU A 470 -18.95 11.72 27.53
C LEU A 470 -20.31 11.04 27.26
N LEU A 471 -20.69 10.07 28.09
CA LEU A 471 -21.99 9.39 28.02
C LEU A 471 -23.15 10.38 28.20
N SER A 472 -23.09 11.24 29.23
CA SER A 472 -24.14 12.22 29.52
C SER A 472 -24.36 13.27 28.42
N ASN A 473 -23.29 13.66 27.72
CA ASN A 473 -23.35 14.67 26.67
C ASN A 473 -24.10 14.19 25.42
N LEU A 474 -24.22 12.88 25.24
CA LEU A 474 -24.81 12.29 24.04
C LEU A 474 -26.31 12.03 24.16
N LYS A 475 -26.92 12.28 25.34
CA LYS A 475 -28.36 12.05 25.59
C LYS A 475 -28.82 10.70 25.02
N ILE A 476 -28.01 9.66 25.23
CA ILE A 476 -28.31 8.31 24.75
C ILE A 476 -29.60 7.88 25.45
N ASP A 477 -30.59 7.49 24.65
CA ASP A 477 -31.83 6.96 25.18
C ASP A 477 -31.50 5.61 25.83
N GLU A 478 -31.73 5.47 27.14
CA GLU A 478 -31.34 4.27 27.92
C GLU A 478 -31.97 2.96 27.36
N GLN A 479 -32.88 3.06 26.40
CA GLN A 479 -33.53 1.94 25.71
C GLN A 479 -32.70 1.33 24.57
N GLU A 480 -31.67 1.99 24.03
CA GLU A 480 -30.81 1.46 22.97
C GLU A 480 -29.37 1.24 23.46
N ALA A 481 -29.10 0.07 24.05
CA ALA A 481 -27.81 -0.30 24.65
C ALA A 481 -26.60 -0.25 23.69
N ASP A 482 -26.83 -0.26 22.37
CA ASP A 482 -25.76 -0.23 21.36
C ASP A 482 -25.23 1.18 21.05
N ASP A 483 -25.95 2.23 21.45
CA ASP A 483 -25.56 3.62 21.16
C ASP A 483 -24.37 4.09 22.00
N ASP A 484 -24.12 3.44 23.15
CA ASP A 484 -22.95 3.65 24.02
C ASP A 484 -21.61 3.46 23.28
N TYR A 485 -21.61 2.73 22.16
CA TYR A 485 -20.39 2.41 21.41
C TYR A 485 -20.14 3.36 20.24
N ARG A 486 -21.06 4.29 19.95
CA ARG A 486 -20.89 5.32 18.91
C ARG A 486 -20.07 6.53 19.38
N ILE A 487 -19.73 6.57 20.68
CA ILE A 487 -18.98 7.65 21.30
C ILE A 487 -17.55 7.68 20.75
N ASN A 488 -17.06 8.87 20.44
CA ASN A 488 -15.63 9.05 20.20
C ASN A 488 -14.91 9.09 21.56
N PHE A 489 -14.47 7.94 22.05
CA PHE A 489 -13.82 7.82 23.36
C PHE A 489 -12.38 8.32 23.29
N THR A 490 -12.21 9.64 23.33
CA THR A 490 -10.90 10.30 23.34
C THR A 490 -10.49 10.68 24.76
N ILE A 491 -9.31 10.26 25.19
CA ILE A 491 -8.73 10.60 26.50
C ILE A 491 -7.85 11.86 26.36
N PRO A 492 -7.92 12.82 27.30
CA PRO A 492 -7.01 13.96 27.34
C PRO A 492 -5.51 13.56 27.33
N ASP A 493 -4.67 14.36 26.66
CA ASP A 493 -3.24 14.04 26.46
C ASP A 493 -2.46 13.91 27.78
N ASP A 494 -2.81 14.70 28.81
CA ASP A 494 -2.21 14.64 30.13
C ASP A 494 -2.53 13.32 30.85
N MET A 495 -3.78 12.87 30.79
CA MET A 495 -4.18 11.57 31.33
C MET A 495 -3.53 10.41 30.58
N MET A 496 -3.45 10.49 29.25
CA MET A 496 -2.77 9.48 28.42
C MET A 496 -1.29 9.36 28.80
N LYS A 497 -0.63 10.49 29.06
CA LYS A 497 0.77 10.53 29.48
C LYS A 497 0.97 9.86 30.85
N ASP A 498 0.09 10.14 31.81
CA ASP A 498 0.16 9.53 33.14
C ASP A 498 -0.12 8.02 33.10
N LEU A 499 -1.13 7.58 32.34
CA LEU A 499 -1.42 6.16 32.13
C LEU A 499 -0.25 5.41 31.48
N THR A 500 0.35 6.02 30.45
CA THR A 500 1.54 5.49 29.78
C THR A 500 2.71 5.35 30.76
N LYS A 501 2.90 6.34 31.64
CA LYS A 501 3.94 6.29 32.68
C LYS A 501 3.70 5.10 33.62
N TYR A 502 2.49 4.95 34.17
CA TYR A 502 2.17 3.84 35.09
C TYR A 502 2.26 2.47 34.42
N PHE A 503 1.88 2.36 33.16
CA PHE A 503 2.06 1.15 32.35
C PHE A 503 3.54 0.77 32.24
N ASN A 504 4.41 1.72 31.88
CA ASN A 504 5.85 1.48 31.74
C ASN A 504 6.54 1.17 33.07
N GLU A 505 6.04 1.71 34.17
CA GLU A 505 6.52 1.43 35.52
C GLU A 505 5.98 0.10 36.08
N GLY A 506 5.12 -0.63 35.33
CA GLY A 506 4.55 -1.90 35.75
C GLY A 506 3.57 -1.77 36.92
N LEU A 507 2.96 -0.60 37.09
CA LEU A 507 2.10 -0.28 38.23
C LEU A 507 0.61 -0.55 37.97
N LEU A 508 0.25 -0.96 36.76
CA LEU A 508 -1.11 -1.38 36.41
C LEU A 508 -1.27 -2.88 36.70
N ASN A 509 -2.15 -3.22 37.65
CA ASN A 509 -2.24 -4.58 38.18
C ASN A 509 -3.33 -5.43 37.52
N ASP A 510 -4.38 -4.82 36.97
CA ASP A 510 -5.53 -5.55 36.39
C ASP A 510 -5.24 -6.00 34.96
N LYS A 511 -4.44 -7.05 34.83
CA LYS A 511 -4.03 -7.63 33.56
C LYS A 511 -5.06 -8.66 33.06
N TYR A 512 -5.37 -8.57 31.77
CA TYR A 512 -6.27 -9.46 31.05
C TYR A 512 -5.59 -10.04 29.81
N GLN A 513 -5.99 -11.24 29.42
CA GLN A 513 -5.63 -11.86 28.15
C GLN A 513 -6.81 -11.84 27.20
N VAL A 514 -6.57 -11.49 25.94
CA VAL A 514 -7.60 -11.51 24.89
C VAL A 514 -7.84 -12.96 24.47
N ILE A 515 -8.98 -13.54 24.83
CA ILE A 515 -9.37 -14.92 24.50
C ILE A 515 -10.10 -15.03 23.17
N ARG A 516 -10.62 -13.92 22.65
CA ARG A 516 -11.29 -13.86 21.36
C ARG A 516 -10.92 -12.57 20.64
N ARG A 517 -10.57 -12.69 19.37
CA ARG A 517 -10.29 -11.54 18.51
C ARG A 517 -11.49 -10.58 18.49
N SER A 518 -11.22 -9.30 18.71
CA SER A 518 -12.17 -8.21 18.51
C SER A 518 -11.67 -7.31 17.38
N THR A 519 -12.47 -7.15 16.34
CA THR A 519 -12.20 -6.17 15.28
C THR A 519 -13.51 -5.44 15.02
N PRO A 520 -13.67 -4.20 15.53
CA PRO A 520 -14.94 -3.50 15.43
C PRO A 520 -15.30 -3.18 13.99
N SER A 521 -16.61 -3.11 13.71
CA SER A 521 -17.12 -2.52 12.47
C SER A 521 -16.75 -1.04 12.40
N GLU A 522 -16.79 -0.46 11.19
CA GLU A 522 -16.37 0.91 10.95
C GLU A 522 -17.14 1.92 11.82
N GLU A 523 -18.42 1.65 12.08
CA GLU A 523 -19.32 2.46 12.91
C GLU A 523 -18.87 2.56 14.39
N PHE A 524 -18.25 1.52 14.94
CA PHE A 524 -17.78 1.47 16.33
C PHE A 524 -16.28 1.70 16.49
N SER A 525 -15.56 1.91 15.38
CA SER A 525 -14.09 2.03 15.36
C SER A 525 -13.52 3.22 16.14
N ASN A 526 -14.36 4.19 16.53
CA ASN A 526 -13.95 5.33 17.34
C ASN A 526 -14.02 5.06 18.86
N CYS A 527 -14.70 3.99 19.29
CA CYS A 527 -14.79 3.58 20.70
C CYS A 527 -14.07 2.25 20.93
N HIS A 528 -14.37 1.27 20.07
CA HIS A 528 -13.86 -0.09 20.21
C HIS A 528 -12.43 -0.24 19.71
N LEU A 529 -11.66 -1.02 20.46
CA LEU A 529 -10.29 -1.33 20.13
C LEU A 529 -10.19 -2.64 19.34
N SER A 530 -9.36 -2.65 18.29
CA SER A 530 -9.00 -3.90 17.61
C SER A 530 -7.91 -4.61 18.41
N VAL A 531 -8.22 -5.81 18.92
CA VAL A 531 -7.30 -6.67 19.68
C VAL A 531 -7.34 -8.10 19.15
N PHE A 532 -6.20 -8.79 19.20
CA PHE A 532 -6.03 -10.15 18.69
C PHE A 532 -5.96 -11.18 19.82
N GLU A 533 -6.32 -12.41 19.51
CA GLU A 533 -6.26 -13.53 20.45
C GLU A 533 -4.82 -13.72 20.98
N ASN A 534 -4.71 -13.88 22.30
CA ASN A 534 -3.49 -13.93 23.11
C ASN A 534 -2.78 -12.58 23.35
N ASP A 535 -3.33 -11.45 22.87
CA ASP A 535 -2.81 -10.15 23.26
C ASP A 535 -3.02 -9.90 24.76
N GLU A 536 -2.10 -9.13 25.36
CA GLU A 536 -2.19 -8.70 26.75
C GLU A 536 -2.76 -7.28 26.79
N VAL A 537 -3.77 -7.07 27.64
CA VAL A 537 -4.40 -5.76 27.85
C VAL A 537 -4.52 -5.47 29.34
N TYR A 538 -4.55 -4.19 29.71
CA TYR A 538 -4.69 -3.75 31.09
C TYR A 538 -6.04 -3.08 31.26
N LYS A 539 -6.91 -3.65 32.11
CA LYS A 539 -8.19 -3.04 32.45
C LYS A 539 -7.93 -1.76 33.22
N LEU A 540 -8.56 -0.67 32.80
CA LEU A 540 -8.51 0.61 33.49
C LEU A 540 -9.78 0.81 34.32
N ILE A 541 -10.94 0.74 33.67
CA ILE A 541 -12.26 0.93 34.29
C ILE A 541 -13.31 0.09 33.55
N ASP A 542 -14.45 -0.15 34.19
CA ASP A 542 -15.64 -0.68 33.50
C ASP A 542 -16.26 0.41 32.62
N PHE A 543 -16.50 0.07 31.35
CA PHE A 543 -17.19 0.98 30.43
C PHE A 543 -18.70 0.89 30.67
N ASN A 544 -19.25 -0.31 30.53
CA ASN A 544 -20.61 -0.68 30.94
C ASN A 544 -20.62 -2.13 31.47
N THR A 545 -21.79 -2.77 31.59
CA THR A 545 -21.91 -4.14 32.12
C THR A 545 -21.28 -5.20 31.22
N GLU A 546 -21.08 -4.90 29.94
CA GLU A 546 -20.62 -5.87 28.93
C GLU A 546 -19.23 -5.56 28.38
N SER A 547 -18.63 -4.43 28.75
CA SER A 547 -17.32 -4.02 28.23
C SER A 547 -16.49 -3.20 29.22
N ILE A 548 -15.18 -3.22 28.98
CA ILE A 548 -14.17 -2.54 29.77
C ILE A 548 -13.36 -1.58 28.91
N VAL A 549 -12.87 -0.51 29.53
CA VAL A 549 -11.83 0.35 28.94
C VAL A 549 -10.48 -0.29 29.23
N VAL A 550 -9.70 -0.55 28.18
CA VAL A 550 -8.38 -1.18 28.29
C VAL A 550 -7.28 -0.33 27.70
N LEU A 551 -6.09 -0.45 28.27
CA LEU A 551 -4.83 -0.01 27.70
C LEU A 551 -4.14 -1.18 26.99
N TYR A 552 -3.71 -0.95 25.76
CA TYR A 552 -3.12 -1.95 24.87
C TYR A 552 -1.92 -1.36 24.12
N GLN A 553 -0.83 -2.11 24.02
CA GLN A 553 0.36 -1.69 23.28
C GLN A 553 0.42 -2.39 21.91
N ASP A 554 0.21 -1.63 20.83
CA ASP A 554 0.20 -2.16 19.47
C ASP A 554 1.60 -2.19 18.85
N GLY A 555 2.43 -3.14 19.29
CA GLY A 555 3.80 -3.34 18.81
C GLY A 555 4.88 -2.94 19.81
N TYR A 556 6.12 -2.78 19.35
CA TYR A 556 7.30 -2.73 20.23
C TYR A 556 7.66 -1.34 20.76
N ASN A 557 7.02 -0.27 20.25
CA ASN A 557 7.36 1.10 20.64
C ASN A 557 6.37 1.62 21.70
N TYR A 558 6.86 2.39 22.67
CA TYR A 558 6.06 3.09 23.66
C TYR A 558 5.06 4.09 23.03
N ASN A 559 5.35 4.57 21.82
CA ASN A 559 4.44 5.44 21.08
C ASN A 559 3.20 4.70 20.52
N ASN A 560 3.12 3.38 20.69
CA ASN A 560 2.03 2.56 20.16
C ASN A 560 0.98 2.18 21.22
N ILE A 561 0.95 2.87 22.35
CA ILE A 561 -0.09 2.65 23.36
C ILE A 561 -1.41 3.22 22.85
N LYS A 562 -2.45 2.40 22.91
CA LYS A 562 -3.82 2.72 22.56
C LYS A 562 -4.71 2.47 23.76
N ILE A 563 -5.76 3.28 23.89
CA ILE A 563 -6.82 3.06 24.86
C ILE A 563 -8.13 2.98 24.10
N GLY A 564 -8.97 2.03 24.45
CA GLY A 564 -10.30 1.87 23.87
C GLY A 564 -11.11 0.83 24.62
N VAL A 565 -12.33 0.58 24.13
CA VAL A 565 -13.28 -0.32 24.77
C VAL A 565 -13.18 -1.72 24.15
N VAL A 566 -13.23 -2.76 24.99
CA VAL A 566 -13.26 -4.17 24.59
C VAL A 566 -14.36 -4.89 25.36
N PHE A 567 -15.11 -5.77 24.69
CA PHE A 567 -16.15 -6.56 25.33
C PHE A 567 -15.58 -7.58 26.33
N ASN A 568 -16.31 -7.80 27.42
CA ASN A 568 -15.96 -8.74 28.48
C ASN A 568 -15.78 -10.17 27.95
N HIS A 569 -16.61 -10.60 26.98
CA HIS A 569 -16.49 -11.93 26.38
C HIS A 569 -15.25 -12.10 25.46
N CYS A 570 -14.51 -11.03 25.18
CA CYS A 570 -13.28 -11.08 24.38
C CYS A 570 -12.03 -11.20 25.25
N VAL A 571 -12.14 -11.02 26.57
CA VAL A 571 -11.01 -10.98 27.50
C VAL A 571 -11.26 -11.88 28.71
N SER A 572 -10.20 -12.41 29.29
CA SER A 572 -10.23 -13.12 30.56
C SER A 572 -9.20 -12.50 31.50
N PRO A 573 -9.47 -12.40 32.81
CA PRO A 573 -8.43 -12.09 33.78
C PRO A 573 -7.22 -13.01 33.55
N PHE A 574 -6.02 -12.48 33.72
CA PHE A 574 -4.82 -13.30 33.63
C PHE A 574 -4.80 -14.23 34.85
N ASP A 575 -5.18 -15.50 34.67
CA ASP A 575 -5.17 -16.49 35.75
C ASP A 575 -3.75 -16.63 36.30
N SER A 576 -3.54 -16.14 37.51
CA SER A 576 -2.29 -16.27 38.27
C SER A 576 -2.04 -17.70 38.77
N THR A 577 -2.88 -18.66 38.38
CA THR A 577 -2.91 -20.03 38.92
C THR A 577 -2.28 -21.08 38.00
N ASN A 578 -1.79 -20.73 36.80
CA ASN A 578 -1.13 -21.71 35.92
C ASN A 578 0.36 -21.98 36.21
N ASP A 579 0.93 -21.38 37.27
CA ASP A 579 2.30 -21.68 37.72
C ASP A 579 2.37 -22.84 38.75
N GLN A 580 1.31 -23.65 38.91
CA GLN A 580 1.32 -24.87 39.74
C GLN A 580 1.03 -26.16 38.94
N LEU A 581 1.63 -26.32 37.76
CA LEU A 581 1.64 -27.61 37.06
C LEU A 581 3.06 -28.06 36.72
N ASP A 582 3.38 -29.22 37.31
CA ASP A 582 4.50 -30.14 37.09
C ASP A 582 5.88 -29.78 37.70
N ASP A 583 5.98 -30.01 39.02
CA ASP A 583 7.17 -30.60 39.67
C ASP A 583 7.08 -32.14 39.63
#